data_AF-A0A1E8FEX3-F1
#
_entry.id   AF-A0A1E8FEX3-F1
#
_cell.length_a   1.000
_cell.length_b   1.000
_cell.length_c   1.000
_cell.angle_alpha   90.00
_cell.angle_beta   90.00
_cell.angle_gamma   90.00
#
_symmetry.space_group_name_H-M   'P 1'
#
loop_
_entity.id
_entity.type
_entity.pdbx_description
1 polymer ?
#
loop_
_entity_poly.entity_id
_entity_poly.type
_entity_poly.pdbx_seq_one_letter_code
_entity_poly.pdbx_strand_id
1 'polypeptide(L)'
;MIKSGFYDDGGESRKFIRIDLSSSKHKNRVVDICQIYNPETNEFQYDLTAKWTDQKYHPTMFLSESDLMELSKEINLLVDEIEAKDK
;
A
#
# COMPACT_ATOMS: atom_id res chain seq x y z
N MET A 1 -7.98 8.53 -3.51
CA MET A 1 -6.75 8.89 -4.26
C MET A 1 -5.70 7.84 -4.00
N ILE A 2 -5.17 7.26 -5.07
CA ILE A 2 -4.15 6.22 -4.99
C ILE A 2 -2.80 6.80 -5.39
N LYS A 3 -1.74 6.39 -4.69
CA LYS A 3 -0.38 6.86 -4.95
C LYS A 3 0.60 5.72 -4.76
N SER A 4 1.42 5.44 -5.76
CA SER A 4 2.60 4.60 -5.64
C SER A 4 3.88 5.44 -5.54
N GLY A 5 4.95 4.83 -5.06
CA GLY A 5 6.25 5.46 -5.02
C GLY A 5 7.26 4.70 -4.19
N PHE A 6 8.29 5.42 -3.75
CA PHE A 6 9.35 4.90 -2.91
C PHE A 6 9.42 5.63 -1.57
N TYR A 7 9.77 4.91 -0.52
CA TYR A 7 10.06 5.45 0.81
C TYR A 7 11.43 4.95 1.29
N ASP A 8 12.04 5.72 2.18
CA ASP A 8 13.30 5.32 2.84
C ASP A 8 12.99 4.38 4.01
N ASP A 9 13.60 3.20 3.98
CA ASP A 9 13.50 2.18 5.02
C ASP A 9 14.92 1.83 5.48
N GLY A 10 15.43 2.59 6.45
CA GLY A 10 16.76 2.38 7.00
C GLY A 10 17.89 2.59 5.98
N GLY A 11 17.76 3.56 5.06
CA GLY A 11 18.73 3.84 4.01
C GLY A 11 18.53 3.04 2.71
N GLU A 12 17.55 2.15 2.65
CA GLU A 12 17.16 1.45 1.44
C GLU A 12 15.84 2.00 0.86
N SER A 13 15.80 2.17 -0.46
CA SER A 13 14.60 2.64 -1.16
C SER A 13 13.61 1.50 -1.37
N ARG A 14 12.47 1.54 -0.68
CA ARG A 14 11.40 0.53 -0.73
C ARG A 14 10.16 1.03 -1.44
N LYS A 15 9.40 0.13 -2.08
CA LYS A 15 8.16 0.47 -2.79
C LYS A 15 6.97 0.57 -1.84
N PHE A 16 6.03 1.45 -2.16
CA PHE A 16 4.73 1.46 -1.50
C PHE A 16 3.59 1.77 -2.48
N ILE A 17 2.39 1.32 -2.13
CA ILE A 17 1.11 1.78 -2.68
C ILE A 17 0.28 2.31 -1.51
N ARG A 18 -0.15 3.57 -1.60
CA ARG A 18 -1.03 4.24 -0.63
C ARG A 18 -2.41 4.44 -1.24
N ILE A 19 -3.43 4.06 -0.48
CA ILE A 19 -4.83 4.34 -0.77
C ILE A 19 -5.30 5.35 0.28
N ASP A 20 -5.41 6.61 -0.13
CA ASP A 20 -5.94 7.69 0.70
C ASP A 20 -7.46 7.79 0.52
N LEU A 21 -8.18 7.42 1.59
CA LEU A 21 -9.64 7.49 1.73
C LEU A 21 -10.03 8.47 2.83
N SER A 22 -9.11 9.37 3.17
CA SER A 22 -9.33 10.39 4.16
C SER A 22 -10.43 11.35 3.73
N SER A 23 -11.11 11.89 4.74
CA SER A 23 -12.08 12.98 4.56
C SER A 23 -11.79 14.06 5.59
N SER A 24 -12.44 15.21 5.44
CA SER A 24 -12.38 16.29 6.43
C SER A 24 -12.68 15.81 7.86
N LYS A 25 -13.59 14.84 8.00
CA LYS A 25 -14.00 14.22 9.28
C LYS A 25 -13.04 13.10 9.74
N HIS A 26 -12.43 12.37 8.82
CA HIS A 26 -11.64 11.18 9.11
C HIS A 26 -10.32 11.23 8.35
N LYS A 27 -9.34 11.95 8.89
CA LYS A 27 -8.04 12.19 8.26
C LYS A 27 -7.12 10.95 8.20
N ASN A 28 -7.45 9.94 8.99
CA ASN A 28 -6.63 8.75 9.19
C ASN A 28 -7.14 7.51 8.43
N ARG A 29 -8.05 7.68 7.46
CA ARG A 29 -8.51 6.58 6.61
C ARG A 29 -7.52 6.37 5.46
N VAL A 30 -6.37 5.78 5.80
CA VAL A 30 -5.30 5.49 4.84
C VAL A 30 -4.93 4.02 4.96
N VAL A 31 -4.82 3.35 3.81
CA VAL A 31 -4.26 2.00 3.70
C VAL A 31 -2.94 2.10 2.95
N ASP A 32 -1.88 1.60 3.55
CA ASP A 32 -0.56 1.50 2.95
C ASP A 32 -0.23 0.02 2.69
N ILE A 33 0.24 -0.29 1.48
CA ILE A 33 0.87 -1.55 1.10
C ILE A 33 2.36 -1.24 0.93
N CYS A 34 3.19 -1.67 1.88
CA CYS A 34 4.61 -1.33 1.93
C CYS A 34 5.48 -2.57 1.69
N GLN A 35 6.42 -2.48 0.77
CA GLN A 35 7.42 -3.52 0.56
C GLN A 35 8.44 -3.51 1.70
N ILE A 36 8.60 -4.66 2.36
CA ILE A 36 9.59 -4.88 3.41
C ILE A 36 10.53 -6.01 2.99
N TYR A 37 11.77 -5.96 3.45
CA TYR A 37 12.71 -7.07 3.25
C TYR A 37 12.76 -7.93 4.51
N ASN A 38 12.52 -9.23 4.36
CA ASN A 38 12.66 -10.19 5.44
C ASN A 38 14.03 -10.87 5.34
N PRO A 39 15.00 -10.57 6.24
CA PRO A 39 16.33 -11.15 6.18
C PRO A 39 16.36 -12.62 6.62
N GLU A 40 15.36 -13.10 7.36
CA GLU A 40 15.30 -14.50 7.81
C GLU A 40 14.92 -15.44 6.67
N THR A 41 14.01 -15.00 5.79
CA THR A 41 13.59 -15.75 4.60
C THR A 41 14.32 -15.33 3.34
N ASN A 42 15.08 -14.23 3.38
CA ASN A 42 15.76 -13.62 2.23
C ASN A 42 14.79 -13.27 1.08
N GLU A 43 13.59 -12.80 1.43
CA GLU A 43 12.51 -12.49 0.49
C GLU A 43 11.90 -11.11 0.77
N PHE A 44 11.33 -10.50 -0.27
CA PHE A 44 10.48 -9.32 -0.10
C PHE A 44 9.08 -9.76 0.34
N GLN A 45 8.57 -9.11 1.39
CA GLN A 45 7.19 -9.25 1.85
C GLN A 45 6.48 -7.90 1.71
N TYR A 46 5.15 -7.89 1.86
CA TYR A 46 4.36 -6.66 1.80
C TYR A 46 3.52 -6.52 3.07
N ASP A 47 3.78 -5.46 3.83
CA ASP A 47 2.99 -5.11 5.01
C ASP A 47 1.77 -4.29 4.58
N LEU A 48 0.59 -4.67 5.09
CA LEU A 48 -0.68 -3.99 4.83
C LEU A 48 -1.07 -3.25 6.09
N THR A 49 -0.69 -1.96 6.17
CA THR A 49 -1.00 -1.13 7.32
C THR A 49 -2.27 -0.30 7.09
N ALA A 50 -3.23 -0.52 7.95
CA ALA A 50 -4.46 0.26 8.07
C ALA A 50 -4.31 1.32 9.18
N LYS A 51 -4.16 2.60 8.82
CA LYS A 51 -3.86 3.67 9.80
C LYS A 51 -5.10 4.31 10.45
N TRP A 52 -6.16 3.57 10.77
CA TRP A 52 -7.29 4.12 11.55
C TRP A 52 -7.12 3.89 13.06
N THR A 53 -7.46 4.90 13.85
CA THR A 53 -7.36 4.92 15.33
C THR A 53 -8.27 3.89 16.00
N ASP A 54 -7.76 3.31 17.10
CA ASP A 54 -8.33 2.35 18.06
C ASP A 54 -9.76 1.84 17.82
N GLN A 55 -9.84 0.52 17.55
CA GLN A 55 -10.87 -0.54 17.73
C GLN A 55 -12.37 -0.23 17.96
N LYS A 56 -12.81 1.02 18.21
CA LYS A 56 -14.17 1.36 18.60
C LYS A 56 -15.07 1.75 17.44
N TYR A 57 -14.49 2.11 16.30
CA TYR A 57 -15.23 2.43 15.08
C TYR A 57 -14.50 1.78 13.90
N HIS A 58 -15.06 0.68 13.38
CA HIS A 58 -14.64 0.06 12.13
C HIS A 58 -15.54 0.59 11.00
N PRO A 59 -15.27 1.78 10.42
CA PRO A 59 -16.03 2.20 9.27
C PRO A 59 -15.71 1.28 8.08
N THR A 60 -16.75 0.79 7.41
CA THR A 60 -16.60 0.23 6.07
C THR A 60 -16.02 1.31 5.16
N MET A 61 -14.91 0.97 4.49
CA MET A 61 -14.28 1.84 3.50
C MET A 61 -14.87 1.54 2.12
N PHE A 62 -15.07 2.59 1.32
CA PHE A 62 -15.59 2.48 -0.03
C PHE A 62 -14.58 3.08 -1.00
N LEU A 63 -14.34 2.38 -2.10
CA LEU A 63 -13.62 2.88 -3.26
C LEU A 63 -14.62 3.25 -4.34
N SER A 64 -14.35 4.33 -5.06
CA SER A 64 -15.06 4.57 -6.32
C SER A 64 -14.61 3.53 -7.35
N GLU A 65 -15.39 3.32 -8.41
CA GLU A 65 -14.98 2.45 -9.53
C GLU A 65 -13.66 2.93 -10.15
N SER A 66 -13.46 4.25 -10.25
CA SER A 66 -12.19 4.83 -10.74
C SER A 66 -11.02 4.53 -9.82
N ASP A 67 -11.17 4.66 -8.50
CA ASP A 67 -10.11 4.30 -7.56
C ASP A 67 -9.82 2.80 -7.63
N LEU A 68 -10.84 1.94 -7.78
CA LEU A 68 -10.64 0.50 -7.91
C LEU A 68 -9.83 0.15 -9.18
N MET A 69 -10.14 0.80 -10.30
CA MET A 69 -9.38 0.61 -11.55
C MET A 69 -7.93 1.10 -11.43
N GLU A 70 -7.70 2.23 -10.75
CA GLU A 70 -6.35 2.75 -10.50
C GLU A 70 -5.56 1.82 -9.57
N LEU A 71 -6.20 1.30 -8.52
CA LEU A 71 -5.58 0.32 -7.62
C LEU A 71 -5.12 -0.92 -8.38
N SER A 72 -6.00 -1.46 -9.24
CA SER A 72 -5.69 -2.64 -10.03
C SER A 72 -4.48 -2.42 -10.94
N LYS A 73 -4.34 -1.22 -11.53
CA LYS A 73 -3.19 -0.90 -12.37
C LYS A 73 -1.89 -0.85 -11.57
N GLU A 74 -1.89 -0.18 -10.43
CA GLU A 74 -0.70 -0.07 -9.58
C GLU A 74 -0.27 -1.43 -9.01
N ILE A 75 -1.22 -2.28 -8.62
CA ILE A 75 -0.93 -3.66 -8.19
C ILE A 75 -0.36 -4.48 -9.35
N ASN A 76 -0.96 -4.42 -10.53
CA ASN A 76 -0.47 -5.18 -11.68
C ASN A 76 0.94 -4.73 -12.09
N LEU A 77 1.23 -3.42 -12.09
CA LEU A 77 2.58 -2.92 -12.33
C LEU A 77 3.59 -3.47 -11.31
N LEU A 78 3.22 -3.49 -10.03
CA LEU A 78 4.06 -4.06 -8.99
C LEU A 78 4.35 -5.55 -9.23
N VAL A 79 3.33 -6.33 -9.64
CA VAL A 79 3.48 -7.76 -9.96
C VAL A 79 4.38 -7.96 -11.18
N ASP A 80 4.16 -7.21 -12.26
CA ASP A 80 4.99 -7.30 -13.47
C ASP A 80 6.47 -7.02 -13.17
N GLU A 81 6.76 -6.06 -12.29
CA GLU A 81 8.13 -5.75 -11.86
C GLU A 81 8.78 -6.85 -11.01
N ILE A 82 7.99 -7.61 -10.24
CA ILE A 82 8.47 -8.78 -9.47
C ILE A 82 8.82 -9.89 -10.46
N GLU A 83 7.89 -10.23 -11.36
CA GLU A 83 8.10 -11.29 -12.36
C GLU A 83 9.28 -11.01 -13.29
N ALA A 84 9.57 -9.73 -13.58
CA ALA A 84 10.72 -9.34 -14.39
C ALA A 84 12.06 -9.50 -13.67
N LYS A 85 12.10 -9.50 -12.33
CA LYS A 85 13.33 -9.70 -11.54
C LYS A 85 13.68 -11.18 -11.35
N ASP A 86 12.69 -12.07 -11.44
CA ASP A 86 12.86 -13.51 -11.27
C ASP A 86 13.27 -14.23 -12.58
N LYS A 87 13.44 -13.49 -13.68
CA LYS A 87 13.94 -13.97 -15.00
C LYS A 87 15.41 -13.65 -15.20
#